data_AF-A4I375-F1
#
_entry.id   AF-A4I375-F1
#
_cell.length_a   1.000
_cell.length_b   1.000
_cell.length_c   1.000
_cell.angle_alpha   90.00
_cell.angle_beta   90.00
_cell.angle_gamma   90.00
#
_symmetry.space_group_name_H-M   'P 1'
#
loop_
_entity.id
_entity.type
_entity.pdbx_description
1 polymer ?
#
loop_
_entity_poly.entity_id
_entity_poly.type
_entity_poly.pdbx_seq_one_letter_code
_entity_poly.pdbx_strand_id
1 'polypeptide(L)'
;MEVVEEFLRLRREGKGEEAYKLLAPGASMGCPWGGMHHGPRVHTLLIDEARFAKKGYLDPVPIEKIDEGTYQRKFQWDRGMAEFGNSGFRFLGVLPMWRELYFVRDGKIGLVTSDKMLKRRSLIHALFGAGGV
;
A
#
# COMPACT_ATOMS: atom_id res chain seq x y z
N MET A 1 -10.73 -2.85 -12.21
CA MET A 1 -11.02 -2.42 -10.82
C MET A 1 -11.31 -3.65 -9.98
N GLU A 2 -12.28 -4.48 -10.38
CA GLU A 2 -12.67 -5.73 -9.71
C GLU A 2 -11.48 -6.62 -9.30
N VAL A 3 -10.50 -6.86 -10.19
CA VAL A 3 -9.32 -7.66 -9.85
C VAL A 3 -8.51 -7.09 -8.66
N VAL A 4 -8.46 -5.76 -8.52
CA VAL A 4 -7.73 -5.09 -7.44
C VAL A 4 -8.49 -5.22 -6.12
N GLU A 5 -9.81 -5.04 -6.17
CA GLU A 5 -10.68 -5.22 -5.00
C GLU A 5 -10.63 -6.65 -4.48
N GLU A 6 -10.72 -7.62 -5.38
CA GLU A 6 -10.64 -9.04 -5.07
C GLU A 6 -9.25 -9.40 -4.53
N PHE A 7 -8.18 -8.91 -5.15
CA PHE A 7 -6.82 -9.10 -4.67
C PHE A 7 -6.64 -8.59 -3.24
N LEU A 8 -7.13 -7.39 -2.95
CA LEU A 8 -7.09 -6.82 -1.61
C LEU A 8 -7.97 -7.57 -0.61
N ARG A 9 -9.13 -8.08 -1.04
CA ARG A 9 -10.01 -8.90 -0.19
C ARG A 9 -9.31 -10.20 0.22
N LEU A 10 -8.75 -10.93 -0.73
CA LEU A 10 -8.02 -12.17 -0.47
C LEU A 10 -6.82 -11.96 0.48
N ARG A 11 -6.06 -10.89 0.24
CA ARG A 11 -4.96 -10.46 1.13
C ARG A 11 -5.39 -10.21 2.57
N ARG A 12 -6.49 -9.46 2.77
CA ARG A 12 -7.09 -9.26 4.10
C ARG A 12 -7.48 -10.56 4.78
N GLU A 13 -8.03 -11.50 4.01
CA GLU A 13 -8.46 -12.81 4.49
C GLU A 13 -7.30 -13.80 4.72
N GLY A 14 -6.05 -13.42 4.44
CA GLY A 14 -4.90 -14.32 4.57
C GLY A 14 -4.86 -15.41 3.48
N LYS A 15 -5.58 -15.21 2.38
CA LYS A 15 -5.66 -16.11 1.22
C LYS A 15 -4.61 -15.77 0.17
N GLY A 16 -3.34 -15.89 0.58
CA GLY A 16 -2.19 -15.49 -0.23
C GLY A 16 -2.05 -16.27 -1.54
N GLU A 17 -2.37 -17.57 -1.51
CA GLU A 17 -2.35 -18.45 -2.68
C GLU A 17 -3.37 -18.01 -3.74
N GLU A 18 -4.59 -17.68 -3.32
CA GLU A 18 -5.63 -17.18 -4.19
C GLU A 18 -5.31 -15.78 -4.72
N ALA A 19 -4.76 -14.90 -3.86
CA ALA A 19 -4.33 -13.57 -4.26
C ALA A 19 -3.25 -13.65 -5.35
N TYR A 20 -2.30 -14.59 -5.24
CA TYR A 20 -1.24 -14.79 -6.22
C TYR A 20 -1.78 -15.16 -7.61
N LYS A 21 -2.88 -15.92 -7.69
CA LYS A 21 -3.52 -16.30 -8.97
C LYS A 21 -4.07 -15.11 -9.76
N LEU A 22 -4.24 -13.94 -9.14
CA LEU A 22 -4.71 -12.72 -9.80
C LEU A 22 -3.57 -11.89 -10.42
N LEU A 23 -2.32 -12.26 -10.13
CA LEU A 23 -1.16 -11.59 -10.68
C LEU A 23 -0.84 -12.10 -12.09
N ALA A 24 -0.24 -11.22 -12.90
CA ALA A 24 0.32 -11.60 -14.19
C ALA A 24 1.60 -12.44 -13.99
N PRO A 25 1.98 -13.30 -14.95
CA PRO A 25 3.29 -13.94 -14.94
C PRO A 25 4.41 -12.90 -14.86
N GLY A 26 5.34 -13.08 -13.91
CA GLY A 26 6.44 -12.13 -13.69
C GLY A 26 6.06 -10.84 -12.97
N ALA A 27 4.87 -10.79 -12.34
CA ALA A 27 4.45 -9.62 -11.59
C ALA A 27 5.44 -9.22 -10.49
N SER A 28 5.46 -7.92 -10.20
CA SER A 28 6.30 -7.33 -9.16
C SER A 28 5.43 -6.65 -8.10
N MET A 29 5.87 -6.70 -6.85
CA MET A 29 5.09 -6.18 -5.73
C MET A 29 5.98 -5.45 -4.73
N GLY A 30 5.72 -4.16 -4.57
CA GLY A 30 6.28 -3.33 -3.51
C GLY A 30 5.50 -3.50 -2.23
N CYS A 31 6.18 -3.89 -1.15
CA CYS A 31 5.56 -4.06 0.16
C CYS A 31 5.88 -2.88 1.08
N PRO A 32 4.91 -2.37 1.87
CA PRO A 32 5.18 -1.41 2.93
C PRO A 32 6.23 -1.87 3.98
N TRP A 33 6.44 -3.19 4.11
CA TRP A 33 7.47 -3.77 4.98
C TRP A 33 8.88 -3.73 4.39
N GLY A 34 9.02 -3.40 3.10
CA GLY A 34 10.31 -3.13 2.46
C GLY A 34 10.48 -3.81 1.11
N GLY A 35 11.06 -3.07 0.16
CA GLY A 35 11.59 -3.59 -1.10
C GLY A 35 10.55 -3.90 -2.17
N MET A 36 11.06 -4.13 -3.38
CA MET A 36 10.32 -4.69 -4.50
C MET A 36 10.56 -6.20 -4.53
N HIS A 37 9.49 -6.98 -4.56
CA HIS A 37 9.52 -8.42 -4.67
C HIS A 37 9.20 -8.83 -6.11
N HIS A 38 9.84 -9.89 -6.58
CA HIS A 38 9.71 -10.40 -7.94
C HIS A 38 9.55 -11.92 -7.95
N GLY A 39 8.77 -12.42 -8.91
CA GLY A 39 8.63 -13.86 -9.17
C GLY A 39 8.24 -14.64 -7.91
N PRO A 40 8.95 -15.73 -7.56
CA PRO A 40 8.61 -16.57 -6.40
C PRO A 40 8.56 -15.81 -5.06
N ARG A 41 9.30 -14.70 -4.92
CA ARG A 41 9.27 -13.91 -3.68
C ARG A 41 7.93 -13.20 -3.46
N VAL A 42 7.19 -12.92 -4.52
CA VAL A 42 5.84 -12.35 -4.41
C VAL A 42 4.87 -13.38 -3.83
N HIS A 43 4.99 -14.65 -4.27
CA HIS A 43 4.22 -15.76 -3.74
C HIS A 43 4.48 -15.97 -2.25
N THR A 44 5.76 -16.05 -1.84
CA THR A 44 6.14 -16.15 -0.42
C THR A 44 5.59 -14.97 0.40
N LEU A 45 5.74 -13.74 -0.10
CA LEU A 45 5.24 -12.54 0.58
C LEU A 45 3.72 -12.63 0.85
N LEU A 46 2.93 -13.02 -0.16
CA LEU A 46 1.48 -13.11 -0.03
C LEU A 46 1.03 -14.21 0.93
N ILE A 47 1.72 -15.35 0.95
CA ILE A 47 1.44 -16.43 1.91
C ILE A 47 1.77 -15.98 3.33
N ASP A 48 2.96 -15.38 3.53
CA ASP A 48 3.41 -14.95 4.84
C ASP A 48 2.60 -13.75 5.38
N GLU A 49 1.96 -12.98 4.51
CA GLU A 49 1.03 -11.91 4.88
C GLU A 49 -0.11 -12.42 5.79
N ALA A 50 -0.46 -13.71 5.72
CA ALA A 50 -1.40 -14.35 6.66
C ALA A 50 -0.93 -14.21 8.13
N ARG A 51 0.37 -14.25 8.38
CA ARG A 51 1.02 -14.27 9.70
C ARG A 51 1.41 -12.89 10.23
N PHE A 52 1.27 -11.83 9.43
CA PHE A 52 1.62 -10.48 9.87
C PHE A 52 0.65 -9.98 10.93
N ALA A 53 1.16 -9.67 12.13
CA ALA A 53 0.35 -9.16 13.23
C ALA A 53 -0.27 -7.77 12.93
N LYS A 54 0.35 -6.98 12.05
CA LYS A 54 -0.11 -5.63 11.67
C LYS A 54 -0.42 -5.55 10.18
N LYS A 55 -1.70 -5.68 9.82
CA LYS A 55 -2.19 -5.57 8.44
C LYS A 55 -2.96 -4.28 8.16
N GLY A 56 -2.76 -3.22 8.96
CA GLY A 56 -3.47 -1.95 8.77
C GLY A 56 -3.23 -1.31 7.39
N TYR A 57 -2.14 -1.67 6.71
CA TYR A 57 -1.96 -1.28 5.32
C TYR A 57 -2.99 -1.91 4.38
N LEU A 58 -3.66 -3.00 4.74
CA LEU A 58 -4.73 -3.65 3.97
C LEU A 58 -6.14 -3.14 4.31
N ASP A 59 -6.26 -2.15 5.20
CA ASP A 59 -7.55 -1.60 5.63
C ASP A 59 -8.44 -1.24 4.43
N PRO A 60 -9.78 -1.42 4.56
CA PRO A 60 -10.71 -1.10 3.50
C PRO A 60 -10.77 0.42 3.30
N VAL A 61 -10.06 0.89 2.27
CA VAL A 61 -10.04 2.28 1.84
C VAL A 61 -10.51 2.36 0.38
N PRO A 62 -11.08 3.51 -0.06
CA PRO A 62 -11.49 3.69 -1.44
C PRO A 62 -10.34 3.46 -2.43
N ILE A 63 -10.67 2.82 -3.56
CA ILE A 63 -9.77 2.65 -4.69
C ILE A 63 -10.18 3.66 -5.77
N GLU A 64 -9.21 4.46 -6.21
CA GLU A 64 -9.40 5.48 -7.23
C GLU A 64 -8.81 4.97 -8.56
N LYS A 65 -9.55 5.06 -9.66
CA LYS A 65 -8.97 4.90 -11.01
C LYS A 65 -8.21 6.18 -11.37
N ILE A 66 -6.96 6.07 -11.78
CA ILE A 66 -6.13 7.23 -12.18
C ILE A 66 -5.86 7.27 -13.68
N ASP A 67 -5.86 6.12 -14.34
CA ASP A 67 -5.72 5.99 -15.80
C ASP A 67 -6.35 4.67 -16.27
N GLU A 68 -6.37 4.40 -17.57
CA GLU A 68 -6.67 3.08 -18.10
C GLU A 68 -5.70 2.03 -17.51
N GLY A 69 -6.25 0.92 -17.02
CA GLY A 69 -5.48 -0.13 -16.35
C GLY A 69 -4.81 0.29 -15.04
N THR A 70 -4.90 1.54 -14.59
CA THR A 70 -4.13 2.04 -13.45
C THR A 70 -5.01 2.53 -12.32
N TYR A 71 -4.77 1.99 -11.11
CA TYR A 71 -5.55 2.27 -9.91
C TYR A 71 -4.64 2.68 -8.76
N GLN A 72 -5.17 3.46 -7.83
CA GLN A 72 -4.47 3.80 -6.60
C GLN A 72 -5.37 3.64 -5.38
N ARG A 73 -4.74 3.46 -4.23
CA ARG A 73 -5.38 3.70 -2.93
C ARG A 73 -4.44 4.44 -2.01
N LYS A 74 -5.02 5.18 -1.06
CA LYS A 74 -4.28 5.90 -0.03
C LYS A 74 -4.78 5.46 1.33
N PHE A 75 -3.86 5.15 2.23
CA PHE A 75 -4.20 4.70 3.57
C PHE A 75 -3.22 5.25 4.59
N GLN A 76 -3.67 5.33 5.83
CA GLN A 76 -2.87 5.79 6.96
C GLN A 76 -2.44 4.58 7.79
N TRP A 77 -1.14 4.38 7.95
CA TRP A 77 -0.64 3.21 8.66
C TRP A 77 0.75 3.43 9.25
N ASP A 78 0.91 2.98 10.49
CA ASP A 78 2.21 2.89 11.16
C ASP A 78 2.65 1.43 11.21
N ARG A 79 3.72 1.12 10.48
CA ARG A 79 4.33 -0.22 10.48
C ARG A 79 5.00 -0.59 11.81
N GLY A 80 5.14 0.35 12.74
CA GLY A 80 5.76 0.13 14.04
C GLY A 80 7.28 0.01 14.01
N MET A 81 7.93 0.58 12.98
CA MET A 81 9.39 0.64 12.86
C MET A 81 9.87 2.07 13.14
N ALA A 82 11.01 2.18 13.83
CA ALA A 82 11.68 3.45 14.12
C ALA A 82 12.38 4.00 12.87
N GLU A 83 11.58 4.47 11.91
CA GLU A 83 12.05 5.05 10.66
C GLU A 83 11.52 6.47 10.50
N PHE A 84 12.31 7.34 9.88
CA PHE A 84 11.96 8.74 9.73
C PHE A 84 10.59 8.91 9.06
N GLY A 85 9.72 9.71 9.68
CA GLY A 85 8.37 9.96 9.19
C GLY A 85 7.37 8.81 9.39
N ASN A 86 7.76 7.71 10.06
CA ASN A 86 6.86 6.62 10.43
C ASN A 86 6.19 6.82 11.81
N SER A 87 6.61 7.83 12.57
CA SER A 87 6.01 8.17 13.86
C SER A 87 4.72 8.98 13.67
N GLY A 88 3.66 8.52 14.34
CA GLY A 88 2.35 9.16 14.35
C GLY A 88 1.58 8.88 15.64
N PHE A 89 0.77 9.84 16.08
CA PHE A 89 -0.17 9.63 17.18
C PHE A 89 -1.51 9.19 16.58
N ARG A 90 -1.90 7.93 16.78
CA ARG A 90 -3.22 7.42 16.35
C ARG A 90 -4.36 8.29 16.89
N PHE A 91 -4.22 8.80 18.12
CA PHE A 91 -5.20 9.68 18.77
C PHE A 91 -5.34 11.07 18.11
N LEU A 92 -4.34 11.53 17.37
CA LEU A 92 -4.38 12.81 16.65
C LEU A 92 -4.59 12.63 15.13
N GLY A 93 -4.77 11.40 14.65
CA GLY A 93 -4.93 11.10 13.22
C GLY A 93 -3.68 11.35 12.36
N VAL A 94 -2.50 11.52 12.98
CA VAL A 94 -1.25 11.88 12.29
C VAL A 94 -0.43 10.62 11.99
N LEU A 95 -1.04 9.61 11.38
CA LEU A 95 -0.29 8.44 10.93
C LEU A 95 0.37 8.72 9.56
N PRO A 96 1.48 8.05 9.23
CA PRO A 96 2.09 8.12 7.91
C PRO A 96 1.07 7.75 6.84
N MET A 97 0.99 8.57 5.79
CA MET A 97 0.16 8.26 4.63
C MET A 97 0.98 7.43 3.65
N TRP A 98 0.37 6.39 3.12
CA TRP A 98 0.93 5.52 2.11
C TRP A 98 0.07 5.57 0.86
N ARG A 99 0.69 5.38 -0.30
CA ARG A 99 0.02 5.23 -1.59
C ARG A 99 0.43 3.90 -2.18
N GLU A 100 -0.56 3.10 -2.54
CA GLU A 100 -0.35 1.85 -3.28
C GLU A 100 -0.95 2.00 -4.68
N LEU A 101 -0.14 1.77 -5.72
CA LEU A 101 -0.54 1.82 -7.12
C LEU A 101 -0.61 0.40 -7.70
N TYR A 102 -1.60 0.17 -8.56
CA TYR A 102 -1.82 -1.08 -9.25
C TYR A 102 -1.85 -0.85 -10.75
N PHE A 103 -1.06 -1.62 -11.48
CA PHE A 103 -1.05 -1.65 -12.93
C PHE A 103 -1.65 -2.97 -13.41
N VAL A 104 -2.80 -2.87 -14.05
CA VAL A 104 -3.64 -4.00 -14.50
C VAL A 104 -3.65 -4.03 -16.01
N ARG A 105 -3.38 -5.21 -16.56
CA ARG A 105 -3.45 -5.49 -17.99
C ARG A 105 -4.05 -6.88 -18.18
N ASP A 106 -4.95 -7.03 -19.15
CA ASP A 106 -5.59 -8.31 -19.50
C ASP A 106 -6.23 -9.01 -18.28
N GLY A 107 -6.85 -8.22 -17.38
CA GLY A 107 -7.51 -8.72 -16.16
C GLY A 107 -6.56 -9.21 -15.06
N LYS A 108 -5.25 -8.98 -15.20
CA LYS A 108 -4.21 -9.40 -14.24
C LYS A 108 -3.40 -8.21 -13.74
N ILE A 109 -2.91 -8.31 -12.50
CA ILE A 109 -2.06 -7.27 -11.90
C ILE A 109 -0.59 -7.57 -12.25
N GLY A 110 0.06 -6.68 -13.01
CA GLY A 110 1.46 -6.82 -13.40
C GLY A 110 2.45 -6.14 -12.44
N LEU A 111 2.02 -5.04 -11.82
CA LEU A 111 2.86 -4.30 -10.88
C LEU A 111 2.00 -3.72 -9.77
N VAL A 112 2.46 -3.91 -8.53
CA VAL A 112 1.99 -3.19 -7.35
C VAL A 112 3.17 -2.41 -6.79
N THR A 113 2.99 -1.13 -6.52
CA THR A 113 3.99 -0.30 -5.81
C THR A 113 3.36 0.21 -4.54
N SER A 114 4.13 0.35 -3.46
CA SER A 114 3.63 0.91 -2.21
C SER A 114 4.66 1.83 -1.60
N ASP A 115 4.33 3.13 -1.59
CA ASP A 115 5.24 4.19 -1.20
C ASP A 115 4.67 5.01 -0.05
N LYS A 116 5.52 5.32 0.91
CA LYS A 116 5.19 6.31 1.94
C LYS A 116 5.15 7.70 1.30
N MET A 117 4.02 8.37 1.41
CA MET A 117 3.86 9.74 0.91
C MET A 117 4.59 10.72 1.82
N LEU A 118 5.27 11.70 1.22
CA LEU A 118 5.84 12.82 1.95
C LEU A 118 4.72 13.59 2.68
N LYS A 119 4.93 13.92 3.95
CA LYS A 119 4.00 14.76 4.72
C LYS A 119 3.89 16.10 4.00
N ARG A 120 2.70 16.45 3.50
CA ARG A 120 2.50 17.66 2.71
C ARG A 120 2.75 18.97 3.47
N ARG A 121 2.89 18.96 4.80
CA ARG A 121 3.22 20.13 5.63
C ARG A 121 3.96 19.69 6.89
N SER A 122 5.03 20.38 7.26
CA SER A 122 5.59 20.26 8.62
C SER A 122 4.61 20.90 9.60
N LEU A 123 4.57 20.43 10.86
CA LEU A 123 3.86 21.13 11.94
C LEU A 123 4.32 22.60 12.02
N ILE A 124 5.58 22.88 11.69
CA ILE A 124 6.14 24.23 11.58
C ILE A 124 5.41 25.04 10.50
N HIS A 125 5.11 24.47 9.34
CA HIS A 125 4.36 25.16 8.28
C HIS A 125 2.87 25.35 8.62
N ALA A 126 2.30 24.52 9.51
CA ALA A 126 0.95 24.72 10.03
C ALA A 126 0.91 25.77 11.17
N LEU A 127 1.96 25.84 12.00
CA LEU A 127 2.05 26.77 13.13
C LEU A 127 2.57 28.16 12.74
N PHE A 128 3.48 28.25 11.77
CA PHE A 128 4.09 29.49 11.28
C PHE A 128 3.65 29.79 9.84
N GLY A 129 2.36 29.60 9.58
CA GLY A 129 1.75 29.62 8.26
C GLY A 129 2.32 30.67 7.29
N ALA A 130 2.58 30.22 6.06
CA ALA A 130 2.53 31.02 4.83
C ALA A 130 3.02 32.48 4.90
N GLY A 131 4.13 32.75 5.60
CA GLY A 131 4.83 34.04 5.53
C GLY A 131 6.01 33.92 4.57
N GLY A 132 5.86 34.37 3.33
CA GLY A 132 6.98 34.54 2.41
C GLY A 132 6.75 34.08 0.96
N VAL A 133 5.74 34.64 0.28
CA VAL A 133 5.87 35.50 -0.92
C VAL A 133 4.66 36.44 -0.91
#